data_AF-A0A919KHX1-F1
#
_entry.id   AF-A0A919KHX1-F1
#
_cell.length_a   1.000
_cell.length_b   1.000
_cell.length_c   1.000
_cell.angle_alpha   90.00
_cell.angle_beta   90.00
_cell.angle_gamma   90.00
#
_symmetry.space_group_name_H-M   'P 1'
#
loop_
_entity.id
_entity.type
_entity.pdbx_description
1 polymer ?
#
loop_
_entity_poly.entity_id
_entity_poly.type
_entity_poly.pdbx_seq_one_letter_code
_entity_poly.pdbx_strand_id
1 'polypeptide(L)'
;MARTRLSWLCLSLAGLAAPAAAAEVCDLPPRYGLGQAAIAIVRTACNEHRLWMRPFIDLRGRVASLSITEAESGYLADHGVVAWQRVAGYWRDSGTLAAMGGIEGAPGCAALDGSRYTASDCRAFISDNPWSAAFVSWVMTQAGVAGFLRSPRHIDYIRAAYRNDGGSPYRLTDPGIEKPAPGDLLCLLRGRDRSLGFAGLNAELARGGTVHWKSHCDIVVAANVGGDRTLYLIGGNVLNTVMMRKLPLDRAGRLVLPAPIDGNGGSDEDTQGAGLECTPAREELCDFNRRDWAALLKLREDAALAAPASLPVVPSQSIPASAPTAMPPGFPRVVPPRPATRQERQNPPNPQNPENP
;
A
#
# COMPACT_ATOMS: atom_id res chain seq x y z
N MET A 1 20.48 -73.88 -29.63
CA MET A 1 19.95 -72.65 -30.28
C MET A 1 19.02 -71.96 -29.29
N ALA A 2 19.53 -70.97 -28.56
CA ALA A 2 18.78 -70.21 -27.56
C ALA A 2 18.21 -68.94 -28.20
N ARG A 3 16.92 -68.65 -27.98
CA ARG A 3 16.29 -67.37 -28.29
C ARG A 3 15.68 -66.79 -27.02
N THR A 4 16.48 -66.04 -26.29
CA THR A 4 16.05 -65.26 -25.12
C THR A 4 15.44 -63.95 -25.64
N ARG A 5 14.13 -63.76 -25.46
CA ARG A 5 13.46 -62.48 -25.73
C ARG A 5 13.63 -61.59 -24.50
N LEU A 6 14.43 -60.54 -24.61
CA LEU A 6 14.58 -59.52 -23.57
C LEU A 6 13.58 -58.39 -23.87
N SER A 7 12.42 -58.43 -23.22
CA SER A 7 11.46 -57.32 -23.27
C SER A 7 12.00 -56.15 -22.45
N TRP A 8 12.33 -55.05 -23.13
CA TRP A 8 12.65 -53.78 -22.51
C TRP A 8 11.36 -53.14 -21.97
N LEU A 9 11.18 -53.14 -20.65
CA LEU A 9 10.15 -52.36 -19.98
C LEU A 9 10.70 -50.93 -19.80
N CYS A 10 10.37 -50.02 -20.72
CA CYS A 10 10.55 -48.59 -20.51
C CYS A 10 9.52 -48.13 -19.47
N LEU A 11 9.92 -48.01 -18.20
CA LEU A 11 9.17 -47.27 -17.19
C LEU A 11 9.24 -45.78 -17.54
N SER A 12 8.19 -45.26 -18.16
CA SER A 12 7.95 -43.83 -18.31
C SER A 12 7.55 -43.25 -16.95
N LEU A 13 8.50 -42.62 -16.24
CA LEU A 13 8.19 -41.69 -15.16
C LEU A 13 7.55 -40.43 -15.75
N ALA A 14 6.23 -40.48 -15.97
CA ALA A 14 5.42 -39.28 -16.12
C ALA A 14 5.22 -38.68 -14.72
N GLY A 15 6.23 -37.95 -14.24
CA GLY A 15 6.07 -37.10 -13.06
C GLY A 15 5.00 -36.06 -13.36
N LEU A 16 3.93 -36.04 -12.56
CA LEU A 16 2.98 -34.93 -12.51
C LEU A 16 3.76 -33.67 -12.11
N ALA A 17 4.24 -32.92 -13.10
CA ALA A 17 4.74 -31.58 -12.89
C ALA A 17 3.52 -30.72 -12.50
N ALA A 18 3.23 -30.65 -11.19
CA ALA A 18 2.39 -29.59 -10.68
C ALA A 18 3.02 -28.27 -11.17
N PRO A 19 2.24 -27.35 -11.75
CA PRO A 19 2.79 -26.05 -12.12
C PRO A 19 3.38 -25.45 -10.85
N ALA A 20 4.69 -25.19 -10.85
CA ALA A 20 5.31 -24.44 -9.78
C ALA A 20 4.53 -23.13 -9.69
N ALA A 21 3.76 -22.96 -8.62
CA ALA A 21 3.03 -21.72 -8.40
C ALA A 21 4.08 -20.60 -8.44
N ALA A 22 3.99 -19.73 -9.45
CA ALA A 22 4.87 -18.58 -9.54
C ALA A 22 4.61 -17.73 -8.29
N ALA A 23 5.54 -17.73 -7.35
CA ALA A 23 5.40 -16.95 -6.13
C ALA A 23 5.43 -15.47 -6.51
N GLU A 24 4.34 -14.75 -6.19
CA GLU A 24 4.29 -13.30 -6.37
C GLU A 24 5.27 -12.63 -5.41
N VAL A 25 5.84 -11.51 -5.82
CA VAL A 25 6.91 -10.84 -5.06
C VAL A 25 6.50 -10.47 -3.64
N CYS A 26 5.23 -10.12 -3.44
CA CYS A 26 4.69 -9.81 -2.14
C CYS A 26 4.51 -11.04 -1.23
N ASP A 27 4.38 -12.24 -1.80
CA ASP A 27 4.17 -13.50 -1.07
C ASP A 27 5.51 -14.12 -0.61
N LEU A 28 6.64 -13.52 -1.01
CA LEU A 28 7.97 -13.96 -0.59
C LEU A 28 8.27 -13.52 0.85
N PRO A 29 8.97 -14.37 1.63
CA PRO A 29 9.45 -13.97 2.94
C PRO A 29 10.44 -12.80 2.82
N PRO A 30 10.51 -11.91 3.82
CA PRO A 30 11.51 -10.85 3.83
C PRO A 30 12.92 -11.41 3.69
N ARG A 31 13.77 -10.72 2.95
CA ARG A 31 15.17 -11.10 2.81
C ARG A 31 15.89 -10.99 4.16
N TYR A 32 16.85 -11.90 4.35
CA TYR A 32 17.76 -11.82 5.49
C TYR A 32 18.49 -10.47 5.51
N GLY A 33 18.62 -9.88 6.70
CA GLY A 33 19.30 -8.60 6.91
C GLY A 33 18.44 -7.34 6.70
N LEU A 34 17.15 -7.46 6.35
CA LEU A 34 16.25 -6.30 6.34
C LEU A 34 15.94 -5.82 7.76
N GLY A 35 16.00 -4.51 7.97
CA GLY A 35 15.57 -3.89 9.23
C GLY A 35 14.07 -4.03 9.47
N GLN A 36 13.64 -3.95 10.74
CA GLN A 36 12.23 -4.12 11.11
C GLN A 36 11.31 -3.08 10.45
N ALA A 37 11.77 -1.82 10.33
CA ALA A 37 11.03 -0.79 9.62
C ALA A 37 10.79 -1.13 8.15
N ALA A 38 11.82 -1.60 7.43
CA ALA A 38 11.68 -2.04 6.05
C ALA A 38 10.67 -3.20 5.92
N ILE A 39 10.76 -4.20 6.81
CA ILE A 39 9.82 -5.34 6.83
C ILE A 39 8.37 -4.86 7.03
N ALA A 40 8.15 -3.95 7.97
CA ALA A 40 6.81 -3.41 8.27
C ALA A 40 6.25 -2.58 7.10
N ILE A 41 7.06 -1.70 6.49
CA ILE A 41 6.68 -0.90 5.32
C ILE A 41 6.27 -1.82 4.17
N VAL A 42 7.14 -2.78 3.81
CA VAL A 42 6.93 -3.70 2.69
C VAL A 42 5.67 -4.52 2.91
N ARG A 43 5.49 -5.08 4.11
CA ARG A 43 4.31 -5.86 4.47
C ARG A 43 3.04 -5.05 4.28
N THR A 44 3.01 -3.82 4.78
CA THR A 44 1.83 -2.96 4.69
C THR A 44 1.50 -2.59 3.25
N ALA A 45 2.49 -2.16 2.46
CA ALA A 45 2.29 -1.84 1.04
C ALA A 45 1.81 -3.05 0.23
N CYS A 46 2.42 -4.21 0.45
CA CYS A 46 2.02 -5.46 -0.21
C CYS A 46 0.62 -5.93 0.17
N ASN A 47 0.19 -5.71 1.42
CA ASN A 47 -1.18 -6.02 1.84
C ASN A 47 -2.19 -5.16 1.09
N GLU A 48 -1.95 -3.86 0.96
CA GLU A 48 -2.83 -2.98 0.18
C GLU A 48 -2.86 -3.38 -1.29
N HIS A 49 -1.71 -3.62 -1.92
CA HIS A 49 -1.69 -4.03 -3.32
C HIS A 49 -2.48 -5.33 -3.59
N ARG A 50 -2.43 -6.30 -2.67
CA ARG A 50 -3.28 -7.50 -2.75
C ARG A 50 -4.75 -7.16 -2.60
N LEU A 51 -5.08 -6.29 -1.63
CA LEU A 51 -6.43 -5.84 -1.36
C LEU A 51 -7.05 -5.15 -2.58
N TRP A 52 -6.24 -4.41 -3.35
CA TRP A 52 -6.61 -3.76 -4.60
C TRP A 52 -6.61 -4.68 -5.83
N MET A 53 -6.59 -6.01 -5.64
CA MET A 53 -6.64 -7.02 -6.71
C MET A 53 -5.39 -7.05 -7.62
N ARG A 54 -4.22 -6.70 -7.07
CA ARG A 54 -2.91 -6.88 -7.70
C ARG A 54 -2.73 -6.21 -9.10
N PRO A 55 -3.13 -4.94 -9.30
CA PRO A 55 -2.94 -4.25 -10.57
C PRO A 55 -1.46 -3.92 -10.79
N PHE A 56 -0.95 -4.07 -12.02
CA PHE A 56 0.46 -3.80 -12.27
C PHE A 56 0.80 -3.24 -13.64
N ILE A 57 1.88 -2.44 -13.66
CA ILE A 57 2.59 -1.96 -14.83
C ILE A 57 3.79 -2.89 -15.08
N ASP A 58 3.88 -3.44 -16.29
CA ASP A 58 4.97 -4.35 -16.67
C ASP A 58 6.30 -3.62 -16.93
N LEU A 59 7.38 -4.38 -17.19
CA LEU A 59 8.72 -3.82 -17.46
C LEU A 59 8.78 -2.94 -18.73
N ARG A 60 7.78 -3.03 -19.61
CA ARG A 60 7.65 -2.20 -20.82
C ARG A 60 6.79 -0.96 -20.56
N GLY A 61 6.38 -0.73 -19.32
CA GLY A 61 5.55 0.41 -18.96
C GLY A 61 4.08 0.25 -19.36
N ARG A 62 3.60 -0.96 -19.64
CA ARG A 62 2.19 -1.18 -20.03
C ARG A 62 1.37 -1.59 -18.82
N VAL A 63 0.13 -1.09 -18.74
CA VAL A 63 -0.84 -1.55 -17.73
C VAL A 63 -1.28 -2.96 -18.10
N ALA A 64 -0.73 -3.95 -17.43
CA ALA A 64 -1.00 -5.36 -17.71
C ALA A 64 -2.21 -5.89 -16.93
N SER A 65 -2.55 -5.24 -15.82
CA SER A 65 -3.75 -5.51 -15.03
C SER A 65 -4.24 -4.23 -14.36
N LEU A 66 -5.54 -3.98 -14.46
CA LEU A 66 -6.27 -2.94 -13.74
C LEU A 66 -7.63 -3.51 -13.35
N SER A 67 -8.11 -3.16 -12.17
CA SER A 67 -9.40 -3.62 -11.66
C SER A 67 -10.20 -2.42 -11.15
N ILE A 68 -10.48 -2.36 -9.85
CA ILE A 68 -11.22 -1.26 -9.22
C ILE A 68 -10.36 0.01 -9.05
N THR A 69 -11.02 1.16 -9.20
CA THR A 69 -10.43 2.50 -9.09
C THR A 69 -10.99 3.32 -7.91
N GLU A 70 -10.24 4.36 -7.56
CA GLU A 70 -10.29 5.14 -6.31
C GLU A 70 -11.66 5.63 -5.83
N ALA A 71 -12.57 5.97 -6.74
CA ALA A 71 -13.86 6.54 -6.40
C ALA A 71 -15.01 5.56 -6.61
N GLU A 72 -14.73 4.27 -6.85
CA GLU A 72 -15.75 3.26 -7.11
C GLU A 72 -16.40 2.72 -5.83
N SER A 73 -17.65 2.27 -5.96
CA SER A 73 -18.44 1.62 -4.92
C SER A 73 -18.33 0.08 -4.93
N GLY A 74 -17.41 -0.48 -5.71
CA GLY A 74 -17.12 -1.92 -5.68
C GLY A 74 -16.31 -2.28 -4.43
N TYR A 75 -16.45 -3.52 -3.97
CA TYR A 75 -15.67 -4.04 -2.85
C TYR A 75 -14.22 -4.32 -3.25
N LEU A 76 -13.31 -4.17 -2.29
CA LEU A 76 -11.96 -4.68 -2.40
C LEU A 76 -11.93 -6.21 -2.24
N ALA A 77 -10.76 -6.82 -2.45
CA ALA A 77 -10.60 -8.27 -2.54
C ALA A 77 -11.05 -9.05 -1.27
N ASP A 78 -11.09 -8.39 -0.11
CA ASP A 78 -11.54 -8.98 1.15
C ASP A 78 -13.05 -8.85 1.40
N HIS A 79 -13.80 -8.21 0.49
CA HIS A 79 -15.20 -7.86 0.65
C HIS A 79 -15.52 -7.03 1.92
N GLY A 80 -14.52 -6.34 2.48
CA GLY A 80 -14.66 -5.55 3.70
C GLY A 80 -15.24 -4.17 3.44
N VAL A 81 -14.47 -3.32 2.76
CA VAL A 81 -14.88 -1.95 2.40
C VAL A 81 -14.89 -1.77 0.88
N VAL A 82 -15.61 -0.75 0.42
CA VAL A 82 -15.58 -0.35 -0.99
C VAL A 82 -14.40 0.59 -1.27
N ALA A 83 -13.95 0.66 -2.52
CA ALA A 83 -12.71 1.38 -2.89
C ALA A 83 -12.66 2.83 -2.39
N TRP A 84 -13.72 3.62 -2.61
CA TRP A 84 -13.72 5.03 -2.16
C TRP A 84 -13.63 5.17 -0.64
N GLN A 85 -14.19 4.24 0.13
CA GLN A 85 -14.09 4.26 1.59
C GLN A 85 -12.67 3.92 2.04
N ARG A 86 -11.97 3.03 1.31
CA ARG A 86 -10.57 2.73 1.59
C ARG A 86 -9.68 3.93 1.34
N VAL A 87 -9.90 4.65 0.24
CA VAL A 87 -9.14 5.87 -0.07
C VAL A 87 -9.42 6.98 0.95
N ALA A 88 -10.68 7.19 1.36
CA ALA A 88 -11.01 8.09 2.47
C ALA A 88 -10.26 7.70 3.76
N GLY A 89 -10.12 6.40 4.03
CA GLY A 89 -9.33 5.86 5.13
C GLY A 89 -7.84 6.23 5.05
N TYR A 90 -7.22 6.21 3.86
CA TYR A 90 -5.83 6.65 3.71
C TYR A 90 -5.64 8.11 4.12
N TRP A 91 -6.56 9.00 3.71
CA TRP A 91 -6.54 10.40 4.11
C TRP A 91 -6.72 10.59 5.61
N ARG A 92 -7.75 9.97 6.18
CA ARG A 92 -8.12 10.12 7.59
C ARG A 92 -7.07 9.51 8.52
N ASP A 93 -6.73 8.25 8.29
CA ASP A 93 -5.96 7.46 9.26
C ASP A 93 -4.44 7.73 9.16
N SER A 94 -3.99 8.45 8.12
CA SER A 94 -2.64 9.02 8.07
C SER A 94 -2.52 10.40 8.73
N GLY A 95 -3.66 11.03 9.07
CA GLY A 95 -3.74 12.39 9.58
C GLY A 95 -3.58 13.49 8.51
N THR A 96 -3.46 13.15 7.23
CA THR A 96 -3.26 14.14 6.16
C THR A 96 -4.56 14.86 5.78
N LEU A 97 -5.73 14.28 6.06
CA LEU A 97 -7.03 14.89 5.76
C LEU A 97 -7.20 16.26 6.42
N ALA A 98 -6.68 16.46 7.63
CA ALA A 98 -6.80 17.72 8.34
C ALA A 98 -6.15 18.90 7.57
N ALA A 99 -5.05 18.65 6.87
CA ALA A 99 -4.41 19.64 6.02
C ALA A 99 -5.23 20.01 4.77
N MET A 100 -6.24 19.20 4.44
CA MET A 100 -7.15 19.39 3.31
C MET A 100 -8.49 20.01 3.73
N GLY A 101 -8.67 20.39 5.00
CA GLY A 101 -9.98 20.81 5.55
C GLY A 101 -10.61 22.05 4.90
N GLY A 102 -9.84 22.85 4.16
CA GLY A 102 -10.34 23.98 3.37
C GLY A 102 -10.77 23.62 1.93
N ILE A 103 -10.62 22.36 1.52
CA ILE A 103 -11.01 21.86 0.20
C ILE A 103 -12.43 21.29 0.29
N GLU A 104 -13.25 21.60 -0.72
CA GLU A 104 -14.61 21.08 -0.83
C GLU A 104 -14.61 19.54 -0.80
N GLY A 105 -15.57 18.96 -0.09
CA GLY A 105 -15.72 17.51 0.08
C GLY A 105 -14.76 16.84 1.07
N ALA A 106 -13.62 17.45 1.42
CA ALA A 106 -12.68 16.87 2.39
C ALA A 106 -13.32 16.57 3.77
N PRO A 107 -14.15 17.46 4.37
CA PRO A 107 -14.81 17.16 5.63
C PRO A 107 -15.71 15.91 5.57
N GLY A 108 -16.31 15.63 4.40
CA GLY A 108 -17.14 14.43 4.18
C GLY A 108 -16.35 13.12 4.28
N CYS A 109 -15.04 13.15 4.13
CA CYS A 109 -14.18 11.97 4.27
C CYS A 109 -13.78 11.69 5.73
N ALA A 110 -14.01 12.62 6.67
CA ALA A 110 -13.60 12.47 8.06
C ALA A 110 -14.48 11.47 8.83
N ALA A 111 -15.78 11.48 8.57
CA ALA A 111 -16.73 10.55 9.18
C ALA A 111 -17.82 10.20 8.17
N LEU A 112 -18.00 8.90 7.93
CA LEU A 112 -19.09 8.41 7.09
C LEU A 112 -20.33 8.33 7.99
N ASP A 113 -21.20 9.32 7.89
CA ASP A 113 -22.47 9.41 8.63
C ASP A 113 -23.59 8.56 7.98
N GLY A 114 -23.27 7.83 6.90
CA GLY A 114 -24.22 7.04 6.12
C GLY A 114 -25.09 7.86 5.16
N SER A 115 -24.92 9.18 5.12
CA SER A 115 -25.62 10.05 4.18
C SER A 115 -25.07 9.88 2.76
N ARG A 116 -25.98 9.89 1.78
CA ARG A 116 -25.58 9.89 0.37
C ARG A 116 -24.82 11.17 -0.03
N TYR A 117 -25.10 12.28 0.64
CA TYR A 117 -24.52 13.58 0.31
C TYR A 117 -23.05 13.64 0.72
N THR A 118 -22.75 13.27 1.96
CA THR A 118 -21.36 13.16 2.46
C THR A 118 -20.54 12.15 1.66
N ALA A 119 -21.15 11.03 1.27
CA ALA A 119 -20.51 10.04 0.41
C ALA A 119 -20.17 10.60 -0.99
N SER A 120 -21.10 11.33 -1.62
CA SER A 120 -20.85 11.97 -2.93
C SER A 120 -19.78 13.04 -2.84
N ASP A 121 -19.83 13.90 -1.82
CA ASP A 121 -18.85 14.98 -1.61
C ASP A 121 -17.45 14.41 -1.36
N CYS A 122 -17.34 13.36 -0.53
CA CYS A 122 -16.06 12.70 -0.30
C CYS A 122 -15.53 12.01 -1.58
N ARG A 123 -16.39 11.40 -2.39
CA ARG A 123 -15.98 10.79 -3.67
C ARG A 123 -15.50 11.83 -4.69
N ALA A 124 -16.13 12.99 -4.75
CA ALA A 124 -15.67 14.12 -5.56
C ALA A 124 -14.29 14.58 -5.07
N PHE A 125 -14.13 14.81 -3.76
CA PHE A 125 -12.83 15.14 -3.17
C PHE A 125 -11.74 14.13 -3.52
N ILE A 126 -12.01 12.82 -3.40
CA ILE A 126 -11.05 11.75 -3.74
C ILE A 126 -10.63 11.80 -5.21
N SER A 127 -11.57 12.07 -6.11
CA SER A 127 -11.31 12.11 -7.56
C SER A 127 -10.50 13.36 -7.95
N ASP A 128 -10.72 14.48 -7.27
CA ASP A 128 -10.09 15.76 -7.60
C ASP A 128 -8.73 15.96 -6.90
N ASN A 129 -8.42 15.15 -5.88
CA ASN A 129 -7.24 15.32 -5.04
C ASN A 129 -6.37 14.06 -5.05
N PRO A 130 -5.17 14.10 -5.67
CA PRO A 130 -4.29 12.95 -5.71
C PRO A 130 -3.91 12.45 -4.32
N TRP A 131 -4.22 11.18 -4.03
CA TRP A 131 -4.06 10.56 -2.71
C TRP A 131 -2.78 9.73 -2.55
N SER A 132 -1.86 9.77 -3.51
CA SER A 132 -0.60 9.01 -3.44
C SER A 132 0.26 9.35 -2.22
N ALA A 133 0.31 10.63 -1.83
CA ALA A 133 1.01 11.06 -0.62
C ALA A 133 0.27 10.63 0.65
N ALA A 134 -1.06 10.73 0.67
CA ALA A 134 -1.87 10.21 1.77
C ALA A 134 -1.66 8.70 1.97
N PHE A 135 -1.58 7.93 0.88
CA PHE A 135 -1.25 6.50 0.90
C PHE A 135 0.13 6.23 1.49
N VAL A 136 1.18 6.90 1.04
CA VAL A 136 2.53 6.71 1.61
C VAL A 136 2.55 7.10 3.09
N SER A 137 1.94 8.22 3.47
CA SER A 137 1.80 8.63 4.87
C SER A 137 1.03 7.60 5.70
N TRP A 138 -0.02 7.00 5.13
CA TRP A 138 -0.78 5.93 5.76
C TRP A 138 0.08 4.68 5.95
N VAL A 139 0.82 4.23 4.93
CA VAL A 139 1.73 3.08 5.03
C VAL A 139 2.77 3.31 6.12
N MET A 140 3.40 4.49 6.18
CA MET A 140 4.39 4.82 7.22
C MET A 140 3.76 4.89 8.61
N THR A 141 2.49 5.28 8.70
CA THR A 141 1.71 5.28 9.96
C THR A 141 1.43 3.87 10.44
N GLN A 142 0.90 3.01 9.57
CA GLN A 142 0.59 1.62 9.88
C GLN A 142 1.83 0.77 10.14
N ALA A 143 2.93 1.04 9.42
CA ALA A 143 4.22 0.42 9.67
C ALA A 143 4.86 0.91 10.98
N GLY A 144 4.37 2.01 11.56
CA GLY A 144 4.90 2.58 12.79
C GLY A 144 6.23 3.30 12.61
N VAL A 145 6.56 3.84 11.43
CA VAL A 145 7.88 4.46 11.21
C VAL A 145 7.99 5.78 11.97
N ALA A 146 8.95 5.84 12.90
CA ALA A 146 9.22 7.03 13.70
C ALA A 146 9.92 8.11 12.86
N GLY A 147 9.66 9.39 13.17
CA GLY A 147 10.30 10.53 12.49
C GLY A 147 9.83 10.80 11.06
N PHE A 148 9.01 9.94 10.45
CA PHE A 148 8.48 10.19 9.11
C PHE A 148 7.52 11.39 9.11
N LEU A 149 7.79 12.38 8.26
CA LEU A 149 6.91 13.54 8.04
C LEU A 149 5.68 13.11 7.23
N ARG A 150 4.54 12.97 7.89
CA ARG A 150 3.25 12.70 7.23
C ARG A 150 2.75 14.00 6.60
N SER A 151 2.43 13.95 5.31
CA SER A 151 2.02 15.12 4.53
C SER A 151 1.13 14.70 3.37
N PRO A 152 0.16 15.52 2.95
CA PRO A 152 -0.57 15.31 1.70
C PRO A 152 0.26 15.58 0.44
N ARG A 153 1.57 15.87 0.55
CA ARG A 153 2.46 16.16 -0.59
C ARG A 153 3.79 15.39 -0.51
N HIS A 154 4.17 14.73 -1.59
CA HIS A 154 5.45 14.00 -1.69
C HIS A 154 6.68 14.89 -1.56
N ILE A 155 6.62 16.14 -2.04
CA ILE A 155 7.75 17.06 -1.98
C ILE A 155 8.18 17.37 -0.53
N ASP A 156 7.27 17.26 0.42
CA ASP A 156 7.59 17.45 1.84
C ASP A 156 8.48 16.31 2.36
N TYR A 157 8.27 15.07 1.90
CA TYR A 157 9.15 13.92 2.24
C TYR A 157 10.54 14.10 1.66
N ILE A 158 10.60 14.51 0.38
CA ILE A 158 11.85 14.75 -0.34
C ILE A 158 12.64 15.86 0.38
N ARG A 159 11.98 16.95 0.77
CA ARG A 159 12.61 18.06 1.51
C ARG A 159 13.08 17.61 2.90
N ALA A 160 12.30 16.80 3.61
CA ALA A 160 12.71 16.27 4.92
C ALA A 160 13.95 15.37 4.80
N ALA A 161 13.97 14.48 3.81
CA ALA A 161 15.10 13.59 3.54
C ALA A 161 16.35 14.34 3.04
N TYR A 162 16.16 15.45 2.32
CA TYR A 162 17.25 16.34 1.88
C TYR A 162 17.90 17.07 3.03
N ARG A 163 17.10 17.67 3.94
CA ARG A 163 17.64 18.41 5.10
C ARG A 163 18.49 17.52 5.99
N ASN A 164 18.14 16.23 6.08
CA ASN A 164 18.89 15.22 6.82
C ASN A 164 19.23 15.67 8.26
N ASP A 165 18.31 16.35 8.93
CA ASP A 165 18.45 16.97 10.26
C ASP A 165 18.35 15.94 11.42
N GLY A 166 18.60 14.66 11.13
CA GLY A 166 18.59 13.57 12.11
C GLY A 166 17.20 13.07 12.52
N GLY A 167 16.13 13.81 12.22
CA GLY A 167 14.75 13.41 12.51
C GLY A 167 14.09 12.55 11.42
N SER A 168 14.49 12.72 10.16
CA SER A 168 13.96 11.95 9.03
C SER A 168 14.50 10.51 9.03
N PRO A 169 13.65 9.48 8.85
CA PRO A 169 14.08 8.09 8.68
C PRO A 169 14.69 7.85 7.29
N TYR A 170 14.65 8.84 6.40
CA TYR A 170 15.19 8.78 5.05
C TYR A 170 16.29 9.81 4.82
N ARG A 171 17.26 9.44 3.97
CA ARG A 171 18.22 10.36 3.34
C ARG A 171 17.93 10.45 1.83
N LEU A 172 18.12 11.62 1.24
CA LEU A 172 18.01 11.79 -0.22
C LEU A 172 19.28 11.32 -0.93
N THR A 173 19.15 10.48 -1.96
CA THR A 173 20.25 9.93 -2.76
C THR A 173 19.91 9.89 -4.25
N ASP A 174 20.92 9.76 -5.10
CA ASP A 174 20.75 9.64 -6.55
C ASP A 174 20.23 8.24 -6.92
N PRO A 175 19.04 8.12 -7.54
CA PRO A 175 18.46 6.83 -7.93
C PRO A 175 19.28 6.10 -9.01
N GLY A 176 20.10 6.79 -9.80
CA GLY A 176 20.98 6.18 -10.80
C GLY A 176 22.29 5.61 -10.24
N ILE A 177 22.65 6.01 -9.01
CA ILE A 177 23.93 5.63 -8.38
C ILE A 177 23.72 4.64 -7.24
N GLU A 178 22.81 4.93 -6.31
CA GLU A 178 22.61 4.10 -5.13
C GLU A 178 21.60 2.98 -5.40
N LYS A 179 21.88 1.78 -4.87
CA LYS A 179 21.02 0.61 -5.09
C LYS A 179 19.73 0.75 -4.28
N PRO A 180 18.54 0.68 -4.90
CA PRO A 180 17.29 0.64 -4.18
C PRO A 180 17.17 -0.67 -3.39
N ALA A 181 16.53 -0.60 -2.23
CA ALA A 181 16.28 -1.72 -1.32
C ALA A 181 14.85 -1.66 -0.76
N PRO A 182 14.28 -2.79 -0.32
CA PRO A 182 12.96 -2.82 0.29
C PRO A 182 12.82 -1.81 1.44
N GLY A 183 11.74 -1.03 1.42
CA GLY A 183 11.48 0.05 2.38
C GLY A 183 11.90 1.44 1.92
N ASP A 184 12.70 1.57 0.87
CA ASP A 184 13.02 2.87 0.26
C ASP A 184 11.80 3.49 -0.45
N LEU A 185 11.84 4.79 -0.71
CA LEU A 185 10.89 5.47 -1.60
C LEU A 185 11.61 5.92 -2.89
N LEU A 186 11.06 5.58 -4.05
CA LEU A 186 11.53 6.11 -5.33
C LEU A 186 10.55 7.19 -5.81
N CYS A 187 11.07 8.38 -6.06
CA CYS A 187 10.26 9.55 -6.35
C CYS A 187 10.55 10.14 -7.74
N LEU A 188 9.48 10.56 -8.42
CA LEU A 188 9.50 11.30 -9.68
C LEU A 188 9.01 12.73 -9.49
N LEU A 189 9.47 13.61 -10.38
CA LEU A 189 8.91 14.95 -10.56
C LEU A 189 7.82 14.91 -11.63
N ARG A 190 6.77 15.72 -11.46
CA ARG A 190 5.66 15.83 -12.41
C ARG A 190 5.23 17.27 -12.62
N GLY A 191 4.45 17.53 -13.66
CA GLY A 191 3.92 18.87 -13.97
C GLY A 191 5.01 19.86 -14.40
N ARG A 192 6.02 19.39 -15.13
CA ARG A 192 7.11 20.20 -15.68
C ARG A 192 7.27 19.97 -17.18
N ASP A 193 7.76 21.00 -17.88
CA ASP A 193 8.05 20.95 -19.32
C ASP A 193 9.40 20.30 -19.64
N ARG A 194 10.29 20.21 -18.64
CA ARG A 194 11.61 19.60 -18.77
C ARG A 194 11.91 18.70 -17.59
N SER A 195 12.56 17.60 -17.89
CA SER A 195 13.08 16.69 -16.87
C SER A 195 14.34 17.28 -16.23
N LEU A 196 14.45 17.15 -14.91
CA LEU A 196 15.59 17.67 -14.15
C LEU A 196 16.55 16.59 -13.68
N GLY A 197 16.04 15.38 -13.43
CA GLY A 197 16.75 14.33 -12.72
C GLY A 197 17.21 14.77 -11.33
N PHE A 198 18.08 13.94 -10.74
CA PHE A 198 18.59 14.16 -9.39
C PHE A 198 19.41 15.45 -9.24
N ALA A 199 20.33 15.72 -10.18
CA ALA A 199 21.19 16.90 -10.10
C ALA A 199 20.39 18.22 -10.10
N GLY A 200 19.37 18.32 -10.97
CA GLY A 200 18.49 19.49 -11.01
C GLY A 200 17.62 19.61 -9.76
N LEU A 201 17.04 18.51 -9.28
CA LEU A 201 16.29 18.50 -8.02
C LEU A 201 17.16 18.96 -6.84
N ASN A 202 18.36 18.41 -6.70
CA ASN A 202 19.28 18.74 -5.62
C ASN A 202 19.68 20.23 -5.63
N ALA A 203 19.94 20.79 -6.81
CA ALA A 203 20.26 22.20 -6.96
C ALA A 203 19.09 23.13 -6.57
N GLU A 204 17.86 22.74 -6.85
CA GLU A 204 16.65 23.52 -6.53
C GLU A 204 16.27 23.40 -5.05
N LEU A 205 16.48 22.23 -4.45
CA LEU A 205 16.38 22.03 -3.00
C LEU A 205 17.36 22.93 -2.25
N ALA A 206 18.61 23.02 -2.72
CA ALA A 206 19.63 23.90 -2.13
C ALA A 206 19.24 25.39 -2.18
N ARG A 207 18.45 25.80 -3.19
CA ARG A 207 17.94 27.16 -3.34
C ARG A 207 16.61 27.41 -2.60
N GLY A 208 16.00 26.37 -2.03
CA GLY A 208 14.70 26.46 -1.35
C GLY A 208 13.49 26.57 -2.29
N GLY A 209 13.67 26.36 -3.61
CA GLY A 209 12.66 26.65 -4.65
C GLY A 209 11.56 25.61 -4.84
N THR A 210 11.47 24.57 -4.00
CA THR A 210 10.65 23.37 -4.27
C THR A 210 9.29 23.35 -3.58
N VAL A 211 8.89 24.39 -2.85
CA VAL A 211 7.73 24.39 -1.94
C VAL A 211 6.42 23.92 -2.58
N HIS A 212 6.20 24.17 -3.88
CA HIS A 212 4.97 23.84 -4.60
C HIS A 212 5.16 22.79 -5.70
N TRP A 213 6.29 22.08 -5.71
CA TRP A 213 6.54 21.14 -6.79
C TRP A 213 5.64 19.92 -6.68
N LYS A 214 4.98 19.59 -7.79
CA LYS A 214 4.28 18.31 -7.92
C LYS A 214 5.32 17.19 -8.05
N SER A 215 5.13 16.15 -7.26
CA SER A 215 5.97 14.96 -7.25
C SER A 215 5.14 13.75 -6.86
N HIS A 216 5.68 12.56 -7.09
CA HIS A 216 5.06 11.29 -6.72
C HIS A 216 6.14 10.33 -6.22
N CYS A 217 5.86 9.54 -5.19
CA CYS A 217 6.76 8.52 -4.69
C CYS A 217 6.07 7.16 -4.60
N ASP A 218 6.76 6.13 -5.05
CA ASP A 218 6.39 4.72 -4.84
C ASP A 218 7.29 4.07 -3.79
N ILE A 219 6.78 3.06 -3.10
CA ILE A 219 7.49 2.28 -2.09
C ILE A 219 8.21 1.11 -2.75
N VAL A 220 9.52 0.98 -2.55
CA VAL A 220 10.28 -0.21 -2.96
C VAL A 220 9.88 -1.38 -2.08
N VAL A 221 9.29 -2.42 -2.68
CA VAL A 221 8.90 -3.64 -1.97
C VAL A 221 9.88 -4.80 -2.19
N ALA A 222 10.55 -4.83 -3.33
CA ALA A 222 11.59 -5.80 -3.62
C ALA A 222 12.53 -5.32 -4.73
N ALA A 223 13.75 -5.86 -4.78
CA ALA A 223 14.72 -5.56 -5.83
C ALA A 223 15.55 -6.79 -6.20
N ASN A 224 15.67 -7.11 -7.49
CA ASN A 224 16.47 -8.20 -8.03
C ASN A 224 16.10 -9.57 -7.41
N VAL A 225 14.82 -9.94 -7.46
CA VAL A 225 14.32 -11.19 -6.87
C VAL A 225 14.78 -12.36 -7.72
N GLY A 226 15.47 -13.34 -7.10
CA GLY A 226 16.02 -14.47 -7.85
C GLY A 226 17.01 -14.08 -8.96
N GLY A 227 17.56 -12.86 -8.95
CA GLY A 227 18.42 -12.37 -10.03
C GLY A 227 17.67 -11.86 -11.27
N ASP A 228 16.36 -11.58 -11.17
CA ASP A 228 15.50 -11.12 -12.27
C ASP A 228 15.78 -9.71 -12.80
N ARG A 229 16.73 -8.98 -12.19
CA ARG A 229 17.10 -7.61 -12.54
C ARG A 229 15.88 -6.67 -12.58
N THR A 230 14.93 -6.85 -11.67
CA THR A 230 13.71 -6.04 -11.59
C THR A 230 13.58 -5.36 -10.23
N LEU A 231 13.19 -4.09 -10.25
CA LEU A 231 12.73 -3.34 -9.09
C LEU A 231 11.21 -3.39 -9.03
N TYR A 232 10.67 -3.69 -7.86
CA TYR A 232 9.23 -3.75 -7.62
C TYR A 232 8.83 -2.62 -6.69
N LEU A 233 7.94 -1.77 -7.18
CA LEU A 233 7.46 -0.56 -6.53
C LEU A 233 5.96 -0.67 -6.31
N ILE A 234 5.45 -0.11 -5.20
CA ILE A 234 4.00 0.01 -4.95
C ILE A 234 3.67 1.46 -4.64
N GLY A 235 2.73 2.02 -5.40
CA GLY A 235 2.23 3.38 -5.22
C GLY A 235 0.71 3.41 -5.14
N GLY A 236 0.17 4.29 -4.30
CA GLY A 236 -1.25 4.65 -4.32
C GLY A 236 -1.51 5.75 -5.35
N ASN A 237 -2.74 5.87 -5.84
CA ASN A 237 -3.15 6.80 -6.91
C ASN A 237 -2.29 6.71 -8.19
N VAL A 238 -1.68 5.57 -8.47
CA VAL A 238 -1.04 5.34 -9.77
C VAL A 238 -2.10 4.74 -10.67
N LEU A 239 -2.63 5.52 -11.62
CA LEU A 239 -3.83 5.16 -12.39
C LEU A 239 -5.01 4.82 -11.45
N ASN A 240 -5.21 5.67 -10.46
CA ASN A 240 -6.36 5.65 -9.55
C ASN A 240 -6.50 4.36 -8.72
N THR A 241 -5.39 3.66 -8.45
CA THR A 241 -5.36 2.40 -7.69
C THR A 241 -4.07 2.24 -6.86
N VAL A 242 -3.93 1.13 -6.11
CA VAL A 242 -2.67 0.72 -5.46
C VAL A 242 -1.87 -0.19 -6.41
N MET A 243 -1.14 0.46 -7.31
CA MET A 243 -0.44 -0.15 -8.44
C MET A 243 0.92 -0.70 -8.02
N MET A 244 1.26 -1.90 -8.52
CA MET A 244 2.65 -2.33 -8.59
C MET A 244 3.30 -1.89 -9.90
N ARG A 245 4.49 -1.30 -9.84
CA ARG A 245 5.30 -0.94 -11.01
C ARG A 245 6.59 -1.74 -11.03
N LYS A 246 6.95 -2.28 -12.20
CA LYS A 246 8.20 -3.00 -12.43
C LYS A 246 9.17 -2.12 -13.21
N LEU A 247 10.36 -1.86 -12.67
CA LEU A 247 11.42 -1.12 -13.35
C LEU A 247 12.69 -1.98 -13.57
N PRO A 248 13.43 -1.79 -14.67
CA PRO A 248 14.64 -2.55 -14.94
C PRO A 248 15.82 -2.13 -14.05
N LEU A 249 16.63 -3.11 -13.64
CA LEU A 249 17.89 -2.93 -12.94
C LEU A 249 19.10 -3.30 -13.82
N ASP A 250 20.21 -2.60 -13.63
CA ASP A 250 21.50 -2.94 -14.24
C ASP A 250 22.07 -4.24 -13.62
N ARG A 251 23.20 -4.73 -14.11
CA ARG A 251 23.82 -5.96 -13.57
C ARG A 251 24.34 -5.77 -12.14
N ALA A 252 24.56 -4.53 -11.71
CA ALA A 252 24.96 -4.19 -10.35
C ALA A 252 23.75 -4.05 -9.42
N GLY A 253 22.51 -4.07 -9.92
CA GLY A 253 21.29 -3.87 -9.14
C GLY A 253 20.92 -2.40 -8.94
N ARG A 254 21.44 -1.48 -9.76
CA ARG A 254 21.03 -0.06 -9.78
C ARG A 254 19.90 0.16 -10.77
N LEU A 255 19.07 1.17 -10.53
CA LEU A 255 17.99 1.51 -11.43
C LEU A 255 18.52 1.93 -12.80
N VAL A 256 17.98 1.35 -13.86
CA VAL A 256 18.20 1.86 -15.22
C VAL A 256 17.20 2.99 -15.42
N LEU A 257 17.69 4.22 -15.32
CA LEU A 257 16.85 5.40 -15.52
C LEU A 257 16.44 5.50 -16.99
N PRO A 258 15.14 5.60 -17.30
CA PRO A 258 14.67 5.77 -18.66
C PRO A 258 15.12 7.13 -19.19
N ALA A 259 15.37 7.22 -20.49
CA ALA A 259 15.69 8.50 -21.12
C ALA A 259 14.53 9.48 -20.90
N PRO A 260 14.78 10.72 -20.44
CA PRO A 260 13.72 11.66 -20.16
C PRO A 260 12.83 11.94 -21.39
N ILE A 261 11.55 12.25 -21.16
CA ILE A 261 10.71 12.88 -22.19
C ILE A 261 10.85 14.38 -21.98
N ASP A 262 11.59 15.04 -22.87
CA ASP A 262 11.56 16.49 -22.97
C ASP A 262 10.44 16.86 -23.94
N GLY A 263 9.42 17.61 -23.48
CA GLY A 263 8.27 17.92 -24.31
C GLY A 263 7.46 19.11 -23.79
N ASN A 264 7.01 19.97 -24.71
CA ASN A 264 6.03 21.03 -24.45
C ASN A 264 4.67 20.39 -24.13
N GLY A 265 4.45 20.02 -22.87
CA GLY A 265 3.21 19.40 -22.42
C GLY A 265 3.41 18.83 -21.04
N GLY A 266 2.92 19.54 -20.02
CA GLY A 266 3.06 19.19 -18.61
C GLY A 266 2.85 17.70 -18.35
N SER A 267 3.92 17.08 -17.86
CA SER A 267 4.00 15.67 -17.50
C SER A 267 3.26 15.39 -16.19
N ASP A 268 1.95 15.64 -16.12
CA ASP A 268 1.12 15.15 -15.01
C ASP A 268 0.91 13.64 -15.16
N GLU A 269 0.91 12.90 -14.05
CA GLU A 269 0.87 11.44 -14.01
C GLU A 269 -0.43 10.87 -14.61
N ASP A 270 -1.51 11.64 -14.47
CA ASP A 270 -2.85 11.37 -15.02
C ASP A 270 -2.96 11.74 -16.51
N THR A 271 -2.00 12.53 -17.03
CA THR A 271 -2.06 13.12 -18.37
C THR A 271 -1.02 12.53 -19.33
N GLN A 272 -0.18 11.59 -18.87
CA GLN A 272 0.78 10.89 -19.73
C GLN A 272 0.12 9.75 -20.52
N GLY A 273 -0.77 10.21 -21.40
CA GLY A 273 -1.13 9.71 -22.73
C GLY A 273 -1.42 10.87 -23.71
N ALA A 274 -1.51 12.12 -23.23
CA ALA A 274 -1.85 13.31 -24.04
C ALA A 274 -0.68 14.29 -24.26
N GLY A 275 0.50 14.02 -23.68
CA GLY A 275 1.77 14.65 -24.07
C GLY A 275 2.31 14.10 -25.39
N LEU A 276 1.60 14.39 -26.48
CA LEU A 276 1.97 14.26 -27.90
C LEU A 276 2.41 12.90 -28.50
N GLU A 277 2.58 11.81 -27.76
CA GLU A 277 3.18 10.59 -28.36
C GLU A 277 2.48 9.25 -28.12
N CYS A 278 1.84 9.00 -26.98
CA CYS A 278 1.12 7.74 -26.77
C CYS A 278 -0.27 7.79 -27.43
N THR A 279 -0.46 7.06 -28.52
CA THR A 279 -1.75 6.93 -29.22
C THR A 279 -1.93 5.49 -29.70
N PRO A 280 -3.14 5.05 -30.08
CA PRO A 280 -3.32 3.75 -30.73
C PRO A 280 -2.49 3.54 -32.01
N ALA A 281 -2.03 4.62 -32.65
CA ALA A 281 -1.16 4.55 -33.84
C ALA A 281 0.34 4.53 -33.51
N ARG A 282 0.71 4.82 -32.25
CA ARG A 282 2.10 4.91 -31.76
C ARG A 282 2.20 4.26 -30.37
N GLU A 283 1.75 3.01 -30.27
CA GLU A 283 1.69 2.27 -29.00
C GLU A 283 3.08 2.08 -28.38
N GLU A 284 4.14 2.09 -29.19
CA GLU A 284 5.54 2.00 -28.76
C GLU A 284 5.98 3.15 -27.84
N LEU A 285 5.19 4.23 -27.76
CA LEU A 285 5.45 5.40 -26.93
C LEU A 285 4.62 5.41 -25.65
N CYS A 286 3.74 4.42 -25.47
CA CYS A 286 2.90 4.24 -24.28
C CYS A 286 3.67 3.51 -23.16
N ASP A 287 4.63 4.21 -22.57
CA ASP A 287 5.47 3.72 -21.47
C ASP A 287 5.21 4.52 -20.18
N PHE A 288 4.45 3.95 -19.24
CA PHE A 288 4.18 4.54 -17.92
C PHE A 288 5.41 4.59 -17.00
N ASN A 289 6.49 3.87 -17.33
CA ASN A 289 7.74 3.88 -16.56
C ASN A 289 8.66 5.03 -16.97
N ARG A 290 8.49 5.60 -18.17
CA ARG A 290 9.30 6.71 -18.69
C ARG A 290 8.93 8.03 -18.00
N ARG A 291 9.54 8.26 -16.83
CA ARG A 291 9.28 9.37 -15.92
C ARG A 291 10.59 10.04 -15.46
N ASP A 292 10.50 11.28 -14.97
CA ASP A 292 11.62 12.01 -14.36
C ASP A 292 11.90 11.51 -12.92
N TRP A 293 12.40 10.28 -12.82
CA TRP A 293 12.82 9.66 -11.55
C TRP A 293 14.04 10.39 -11.00
N ALA A 294 13.81 11.30 -10.07
CA ALA A 294 14.81 12.26 -9.63
C ALA A 294 15.31 12.02 -8.20
N ALA A 295 14.66 11.18 -7.41
CA ALA A 295 15.06 10.98 -6.01
C ALA A 295 14.86 9.54 -5.56
N LEU A 296 15.89 8.99 -4.91
CA LEU A 296 15.74 7.82 -4.04
C LEU A 296 15.80 8.31 -2.59
N LEU A 297 14.72 8.15 -1.85
CA LEU A 297 14.71 8.36 -0.40
C LEU A 297 15.09 7.04 0.24
N LYS A 298 16.34 6.98 0.65
CA LYS A 298 16.97 5.76 1.17
C LYS A 298 16.69 5.62 2.65
N LEU A 299 16.02 4.54 3.03
CA LEU A 299 15.69 4.25 4.42
C LEU A 299 17.00 4.06 5.20
N ARG A 300 17.08 4.71 6.36
CA ARG A 300 18.24 4.53 7.24
C ARG A 300 18.17 3.18 7.95
N GLU A 301 19.34 2.58 8.19
CA GLU A 301 19.43 1.29 8.88
C GLU A 301 18.95 1.38 10.34
N ASP A 302 19.11 2.55 10.97
CA ASP A 302 18.66 2.88 12.31
C ASP A 302 17.22 3.42 12.37
N ALA A 303 16.46 3.34 11.27
CA ALA A 303 15.07 3.76 11.24
C ALA A 303 14.25 2.98 12.28
N ALA A 304 13.85 3.67 13.35
CA ALA A 304 13.11 3.07 14.45
C ALA A 304 11.62 2.95 14.13
N LEU A 305 11.00 1.92 14.70
CA LEU A 305 9.56 1.86 14.83
C LEU A 305 9.15 2.59 16.11
N ALA A 306 8.12 3.43 16.02
CA ALA A 306 7.48 4.05 17.16
C ALA A 306 6.99 2.94 18.10
N ALA A 307 7.25 3.10 19.40
CA ALA A 307 6.67 2.22 20.39
C ALA A 307 5.14 2.27 20.27
N PRO A 308 4.44 1.13 20.35
CA PRO A 308 2.99 1.14 20.42
C PRO A 308 2.58 2.06 21.58
N ALA A 309 1.60 2.92 21.35
CA ALA A 309 1.08 3.79 22.41
C ALA A 309 0.72 2.92 23.61
N SER A 310 1.39 3.13 24.74
CA SER A 310 1.02 2.48 25.99
C SER A 310 -0.44 2.82 26.26
N LEU A 311 -1.31 1.82 26.32
CA LEU A 311 -2.69 2.02 26.74
C LEU A 311 -2.67 2.75 28.08
N PRO A 312 -3.51 3.78 28.29
CA PRO A 312 -3.61 4.39 29.61
C PRO A 312 -3.99 3.30 30.60
N VAL A 313 -3.12 3.06 31.58
CA VAL A 313 -3.47 2.24 32.74
C VAL A 313 -4.63 2.97 33.41
N VAL A 314 -5.85 2.46 33.22
CA VAL A 314 -7.01 2.93 33.96
C VAL A 314 -6.68 2.69 35.44
N PRO A 315 -6.60 3.72 36.29
CA PRO A 315 -6.39 3.51 37.70
C PRO A 315 -7.53 2.64 38.20
N SER A 316 -7.22 1.52 38.86
CA SER A 316 -8.22 0.72 39.54
C SER A 316 -8.87 1.61 40.59
N GLN A 317 -10.03 2.19 40.27
CA GLN A 317 -10.82 2.91 41.25
C GLN A 317 -11.25 1.87 42.29
N SER A 318 -10.73 1.99 43.50
CA SER A 318 -11.23 1.28 44.66
C SER A 318 -12.70 1.67 44.82
N ILE A 319 -13.60 0.72 44.59
CA ILE A 319 -15.02 0.86 44.90
C ILE A 319 -15.10 1.22 46.38
N PRO A 320 -15.67 2.39 46.77
CA PRO A 320 -15.88 2.68 48.18
C PRO A 320 -16.86 1.63 48.73
N ALA A 321 -16.49 0.98 49.82
CA ALA A 321 -17.39 0.09 50.53
C ALA A 321 -18.66 0.88 50.91
N SER A 322 -19.79 0.48 50.36
CA SER A 322 -21.10 1.04 50.68
C SER A 322 -21.35 0.83 52.18
N ALA A 323 -21.52 1.92 52.93
CA ALA A 323 -22.03 1.84 54.29
C ALA A 323 -23.44 1.21 54.28
N PRO A 324 -23.76 0.30 55.22
CA PRO A 324 -25.07 -0.33 55.26
C PRO A 324 -26.13 0.73 55.60
N THR A 325 -26.99 1.02 54.63
CA THR A 325 -28.17 1.87 54.84
C THR A 325 -29.20 1.08 55.65
N ALA A 326 -29.59 1.60 56.81
CA ALA A 326 -30.68 1.03 57.60
C ALA A 326 -32.00 1.18 56.81
N MET A 327 -32.66 0.06 56.51
CA MET A 327 -33.98 0.03 55.88
C MET A 327 -35.07 0.41 56.90
N PRO A 328 -36.05 1.26 56.55
CA PRO A 328 -37.25 1.43 57.36
C PRO A 328 -38.17 0.19 57.25
N PRO A 329 -38.89 -0.19 58.31
CA PRO A 329 -39.76 -1.36 58.29
C PRO A 329 -41.05 -1.06 57.51
N GLY A 330 -41.46 -1.93 56.58
CA GLY A 330 -42.82 -1.85 56.03
C GLY A 330 -43.16 -2.44 54.67
N PHE A 331 -42.27 -3.13 53.95
CA PHE A 331 -42.64 -3.71 52.64
C PHE A 331 -42.60 -5.25 52.65
N PRO A 332 -43.67 -5.93 52.20
CA PRO A 332 -43.68 -7.39 52.10
C PRO A 332 -42.69 -7.88 51.03
N ARG A 333 -41.92 -8.92 51.38
CA ARG A 333 -40.98 -9.60 50.46
C ARG A 333 -41.76 -10.25 49.32
N VAL A 334 -41.55 -9.80 48.09
CA VAL A 334 -41.85 -10.61 46.90
C VAL A 334 -40.69 -11.58 46.71
N VAL A 335 -40.98 -12.88 46.82
CA VAL A 335 -40.02 -13.96 46.53
C VAL A 335 -40.04 -14.22 45.03
N PRO A 336 -38.93 -14.06 44.29
CA PRO A 336 -38.89 -14.44 42.87
C PRO A 336 -38.91 -15.96 42.72
N PRO A 337 -39.58 -16.51 41.69
CA PRO A 337 -39.65 -17.96 41.49
C PRO A 337 -38.31 -18.55 41.04
N ARG A 338 -38.09 -19.80 41.46
CA ARG A 338 -36.88 -20.60 41.22
C ARG A 338 -36.70 -20.88 39.72
N PRO A 339 -35.47 -20.80 39.15
CA PRO A 339 -35.25 -21.11 37.74
C PRO A 339 -35.50 -22.60 37.47
N ALA A 340 -36.31 -22.91 36.46
CA ALA A 340 -36.51 -24.27 35.97
C ALA A 340 -35.27 -24.76 35.20
N THR A 341 -34.85 -25.99 35.47
CA THR A 341 -33.80 -26.72 34.75
C THR A 341 -34.13 -26.84 33.26
N ARG A 342 -33.22 -26.36 32.42
CA ARG A 342 -33.29 -26.48 30.96
C ARG A 342 -33.09 -27.94 30.55
N GLN A 343 -34.15 -28.57 30.03
CA GLN A 343 -34.06 -29.89 29.39
C GLN A 343 -33.16 -29.83 28.15
N GLU A 344 -32.32 -30.86 28.00
CA GLU A 344 -31.49 -31.13 26.83
C GLU A 344 -32.33 -31.19 25.56
N ARG A 345 -31.97 -30.37 24.57
CA ARG A 345 -32.47 -30.51 23.20
C ARG A 345 -31.70 -31.64 22.53
N GLN A 346 -32.42 -32.71 22.19
CA GLN A 346 -31.92 -33.80 21.36
C GLN A 346 -31.58 -33.28 19.95
N ASN A 347 -30.43 -33.67 19.43
CA ASN A 347 -30.00 -33.39 18.05
C ASN A 347 -30.80 -34.22 17.04
N PRO A 348 -31.10 -33.68 15.84
CA PRO A 348 -31.70 -34.46 14.76
C PRO A 348 -30.69 -35.42 14.11
N PRO A 349 -31.14 -36.57 13.57
CA PRO A 349 -30.25 -37.60 13.04
C PRO A 349 -29.74 -37.27 11.63
N ASN A 350 -28.50 -37.67 11.39
CA ASN A 350 -27.72 -37.54 10.15
C ASN A 350 -28.17 -38.61 9.12
N PRO A 351 -28.48 -38.26 7.86
CA PRO A 351 -28.76 -39.25 6.82
C PRO A 351 -27.50 -39.59 6.03
N GLN A 352 -26.90 -40.74 6.33
CA GLN A 352 -26.09 -41.50 5.37
C GLN A 352 -26.70 -42.89 5.16
N ASN A 353 -26.86 -43.19 3.88
CA ASN A 353 -27.34 -44.40 3.18
C ASN A 353 -26.98 -45.74 3.87
N PRO A 354 -27.81 -46.79 3.71
CA PRO A 354 -27.40 -47.80 2.72
C PRO A 354 -28.55 -48.53 1.96
N GLU A 355 -28.22 -48.84 0.70
CA GLU A 355 -28.45 -50.07 -0.08
C GLU A 355 -29.82 -50.77 -0.22
N ASN A 356 -30.00 -51.17 -1.48
CA ASN A 356 -31.01 -52.01 -2.12
C ASN A 356 -31.19 -53.40 -1.45
N PRO A 357 -32.31 -54.13 -1.70
CA PRO A 357 -32.50 -54.81 -2.99
C PRO A 357 -33.78 -54.43 -3.75
#